data_AF-A0A1P8JYZ8-F1
#
_entry.id   AF-A0A1P8JYZ8-F1
#
_cell.length_a   1.000
_cell.length_b   1.000
_cell.length_c   1.000
_cell.angle_alpha   90.00
_cell.angle_beta   90.00
_cell.angle_gamma   90.00
#
_symmetry.space_group_name_H-M   'P 1'
#
loop_
_entity.id
_entity.type
_entity.pdbx_description
1 polymer ?
#
loop_
_entity_poly.entity_id
_entity_poly.type
_entity_poly.pdbx_seq_one_letter_code
_entity_poly.pdbx_strand_id
1 'polypeptide(L)'
;MARIEWVKHRLNNWALWKVQEASGGMGFAKQSAFLNDAPQETTPEARIPVDEIDASVTNEGVESMKLSRPQLYETLQCIYPKGMGIKATARERCCGESTIKAHLDIADGVLAVWFRERADKSAKLREAIKRSFTA
;
A
#
# COMPACT_ATOMS: atom_id res chain seq x y z
N MET A 1 -9.95 -14.78 14.05
CA MET A 1 -9.80 -13.93 12.86
C MET A 1 -8.38 -14.07 12.36
N ALA A 2 -8.14 -14.96 11.40
CA ALA A 2 -6.80 -15.25 10.89
C ALA A 2 -6.50 -14.26 9.76
N ARG A 3 -5.89 -13.12 10.11
CA ARG A 3 -5.41 -12.14 9.13
C ARG A 3 -4.31 -12.79 8.29
N ILE A 4 -4.25 -12.42 7.02
CA ILE A 4 -3.18 -12.91 6.16
C ILE A 4 -1.94 -12.07 6.45
N GLU A 5 -1.02 -12.59 7.27
CA GLU A 5 0.10 -11.80 7.81
C GLU A 5 0.97 -11.16 6.73
N TRP A 6 1.20 -11.84 5.59
CA TRP A 6 1.97 -11.27 4.49
C TRP A 6 1.23 -10.11 3.79
N VAL A 7 -0.10 -10.14 3.72
CA VAL A 7 -0.93 -9.03 3.18
C VAL A 7 -0.89 -7.85 4.13
N LYS A 8 -1.01 -8.10 5.44
CA LYS A 8 -0.90 -7.08 6.48
C LYS A 8 0.46 -6.39 6.44
N HIS A 9 1.55 -7.13 6.24
CA HIS A 9 2.89 -6.56 6.13
C HIS A 9 3.03 -5.63 4.91
N ARG A 10 2.44 -6.02 3.77
CA ARG A 10 2.38 -5.18 2.56
C ARG A 10 1.52 -3.94 2.75
N LEU A 11 0.37 -4.07 3.40
CA LEU A 11 -0.51 -2.94 3.72
C LEU A 11 0.17 -1.95 4.66
N ASN A 12 0.95 -2.42 5.64
CA ASN A 12 1.77 -1.54 6.48
C ASN A 12 2.83 -0.79 5.66
N ASN A 13 3.52 -1.48 4.75
CA ASN A 13 4.51 -0.84 3.87
C ASN A 13 3.85 0.21 2.95
N TRP A 14 2.70 -0.13 2.37
CA TRP A 14 1.88 0.79 1.60
C TRP A 14 1.41 2.00 2.40
N ALA A 15 1.03 1.82 3.67
CA ALA A 15 0.65 2.91 4.56
C ALA A 15 1.78 3.93 4.72
N LEU A 16 2.99 3.44 5.00
CA LEU A 16 4.19 4.26 5.13
C LEU A 16 4.49 5.00 3.81
N TRP A 17 4.36 4.31 2.68
CA TRP A 17 4.52 4.91 1.37
C TRP A 17 3.49 6.02 1.10
N LYS A 18 2.20 5.83 1.45
CA LYS A 18 1.15 6.86 1.29
C LYS A 18 1.38 8.07 2.19
N VAL A 19 1.85 7.87 3.42
CA VAL A 19 2.23 8.97 4.32
C VAL A 19 3.42 9.74 3.73
N GLN A 20 4.44 9.03 3.23
CA GLN A 20 5.59 9.63 2.58
C GLN A 20 5.24 10.39 1.29
N GLU A 21 4.30 9.87 0.49
CA GLU A 21 3.75 10.53 -0.69
C GLU A 21 2.99 11.81 -0.30
N ALA A 22 2.14 11.74 0.72
CA ALA A 22 1.38 12.90 1.23
C ALA A 22 2.28 13.97 1.85
N SER A 23 3.39 13.58 2.48
CA SER A 23 4.39 14.48 3.06
C SER A 23 5.35 15.13 2.04
N GLY A 24 5.15 14.92 0.73
CA GLY A 24 5.75 15.75 -0.31
C GLY A 24 7.11 15.28 -0.86
N GLY A 25 7.42 13.99 -0.81
CA GLY A 25 8.70 13.47 -1.29
C GLY A 25 8.67 12.87 -2.69
N MET A 26 8.39 13.64 -3.76
CA MET A 26 8.88 13.27 -5.10
C MET A 26 10.42 13.29 -5.04
N GLY A 27 11.03 12.14 -4.77
CA GLY A 27 12.46 11.93 -4.51
C GLY A 27 13.38 12.16 -5.70
N PHE A 28 13.02 13.02 -6.66
CA PHE A 28 14.05 13.65 -7.47
C PHE A 28 14.59 14.84 -6.68
N ALA A 29 15.74 14.66 -6.04
CA ALA A 29 16.59 15.79 -5.70
C ALA A 29 17.01 16.49 -7.02
N LYS A 30 16.16 17.37 -7.54
CA LYS A 30 16.48 18.25 -8.67
C LYS A 30 17.37 19.42 -8.27
N GLN A 31 17.69 19.57 -6.99
CA GLN A 31 18.68 20.53 -6.53
C GLN A 31 19.97 19.82 -6.13
N SER A 32 21.00 20.13 -6.92
CA SER A 32 22.42 19.86 -6.70
C SER A 32 22.82 19.92 -5.23
N ALA A 33 23.39 18.82 -4.72
CA ALA A 33 23.92 18.63 -3.37
C ALA A 33 25.10 19.58 -2.98
N PHE A 34 25.36 20.62 -3.77
CA PHE A 34 26.49 21.55 -3.58
C PHE A 34 26.08 22.96 -3.13
N LEU A 35 24.79 23.22 -2.89
CA LEU A 35 24.33 24.50 -2.34
C LEU A 35 23.47 24.27 -1.10
N ASN A 36 24.09 23.96 0.03
CA ASN A 36 23.64 24.48 1.32
C ASN A 36 24.72 24.25 2.37
N ASP A 37 25.53 25.29 2.55
CA ASP A 37 26.37 25.48 3.74
C ASP A 37 25.49 26.06 4.85
N ALA A 38 24.84 25.18 5.61
CA ALA A 38 24.22 25.53 6.89
C ALA A 38 24.02 24.24 7.71
N PRO A 39 24.60 24.11 8.91
CA PRO A 39 24.33 22.98 9.79
C PRO A 39 22.97 23.21 10.46
N GLN A 40 21.88 22.78 9.82
CA GLN A 40 20.63 22.54 10.52
C GLN A 40 20.70 21.13 11.13
N GLU A 41 20.82 21.08 12.45
CA GLU A 41 20.60 19.87 13.26
C GLU A 41 19.13 19.44 13.18
N THR A 42 18.75 18.88 12.05
CA THR A 42 17.61 17.97 11.98
C THR A 42 18.19 16.63 11.59
N THR A 43 18.33 15.76 12.58
CA THR A 43 18.57 14.34 12.35
C THR A 43 17.65 13.91 11.21
N PRO A 44 18.18 13.47 10.05
CA PRO A 44 17.32 12.91 9.03
C PRO A 44 16.67 11.71 9.71
N GLU A 45 15.37 11.78 9.98
CA GLU A 45 14.58 10.62 10.38
C GLU A 45 15.00 9.51 9.43
N ALA A 46 15.58 8.44 9.96
CA ALA A 46 16.10 7.34 9.16
C ALA A 46 14.94 6.82 8.32
N ARG A 47 14.87 7.29 7.06
CA ARG A 47 13.78 7.01 6.15
C ARG A 47 13.82 5.53 5.91
N ILE A 48 12.89 4.80 6.52
CA ILE A 48 12.80 3.35 6.36
C ILE A 48 12.68 3.12 4.86
N PRO A 49 13.60 2.38 4.22
CA PRO A 49 13.55 2.15 2.79
C PRO A 49 12.28 1.35 2.50
N VAL A 50 11.25 2.04 2.03
CA VAL A 50 10.02 1.44 1.53
C VAL A 50 10.30 0.94 0.12
N ASP A 51 9.99 -0.33 -0.14
CA ASP A 51 9.95 -0.84 -1.50
C ASP A 51 8.84 -0.13 -2.29
N GLU A 52 9.23 0.90 -3.06
CA GLU A 52 8.32 1.73 -3.85
C GLU A 52 7.59 0.91 -4.93
N ILE A 53 8.21 -0.14 -5.45
CA ILE A 53 7.61 -1.02 -6.45
C ILE A 53 6.52 -1.87 -5.78
N ASP A 54 6.80 -2.47 -4.64
CA ASP A 54 5.81 -3.27 -3.92
C ASP A 54 4.65 -2.42 -3.40
N ALA A 55 4.95 -1.20 -2.92
CA ALA A 55 3.96 -0.25 -2.44
C ALA A 55 3.06 0.29 -3.57
N SER A 56 3.63 0.62 -4.74
CA SER A 56 2.85 1.06 -5.91
C SER A 56 1.96 -0.06 -6.45
N VAL A 57 2.45 -1.30 -6.52
CA VAL A 57 1.63 -2.48 -6.88
C VAL A 57 0.51 -2.71 -5.89
N THR A 58 0.78 -2.56 -4.59
CA THR A 58 -0.26 -2.66 -3.55
C THR A 58 -1.28 -1.54 -3.69
N ASN A 59 -0.86 -0.33 -4.06
CA ASN A 59 -1.75 0.80 -4.33
C ASN A 59 -2.69 0.51 -5.50
N GLU A 60 -2.20 -0.07 -6.60
CA GLU A 60 -3.06 -0.50 -7.73
C GLU A 60 -4.13 -1.49 -7.28
N GLY A 61 -3.75 -2.46 -6.43
CA GLY A 61 -4.69 -3.42 -5.84
C GLY A 61 -5.77 -2.73 -5.02
N VAL A 62 -5.38 -1.82 -4.13
CA VAL A 62 -6.30 -1.06 -3.28
C VAL A 62 -7.20 -0.12 -4.09
N GLU A 63 -6.66 0.60 -5.07
CA GLU A 63 -7.44 1.50 -5.96
C GLU A 63 -8.42 0.70 -6.84
N SER A 64 -8.07 -0.51 -7.28
CA SER A 64 -8.99 -1.36 -8.04
C SER A 64 -10.25 -1.73 -7.23
N MET A 65 -10.13 -1.80 -5.90
CA MET A 65 -11.25 -2.07 -5.01
C MET A 65 -12.15 -0.86 -4.81
N LYS A 66 -11.68 0.37 -5.06
CA LYS A 66 -12.45 1.60 -4.88
C LYS A 66 -13.75 1.61 -5.69
N LEU A 67 -13.69 1.09 -6.92
CA LEU A 67 -14.85 0.98 -7.82
C LEU A 67 -15.76 -0.20 -7.47
N SER A 68 -15.19 -1.32 -7.07
CA SER A 68 -15.97 -2.54 -6.81
C SER A 68 -16.60 -2.55 -5.41
N ARG A 69 -15.89 -2.04 -4.41
CA ARG A 69 -16.21 -2.13 -2.97
C ARG A 69 -15.68 -0.91 -2.21
N PRO A 70 -16.31 0.27 -2.35
CA PRO A 70 -15.84 1.52 -1.75
C PRO A 70 -15.68 1.43 -0.22
N GLN A 71 -16.58 0.72 0.47
CA GLN A 71 -16.55 0.54 1.92
C GLN A 71 -15.27 -0.14 2.44
N LEU A 72 -14.67 -1.03 1.64
CA LEU A 72 -13.44 -1.73 2.03
C LEU A 72 -12.23 -0.81 1.86
N TYR A 73 -12.17 -0.11 0.71
CA TYR A 73 -11.14 0.88 0.42
C TYR A 73 -11.09 1.95 1.50
N GLU A 74 -12.25 2.48 1.86
CA GLU A 74 -12.42 3.48 2.89
C GLU A 74 -11.95 3.01 4.28
N THR A 75 -12.29 1.77 4.64
CA THR A 75 -11.84 1.17 5.91
C THR A 75 -10.32 1.03 5.94
N LEU A 76 -9.70 0.60 4.83
CA LEU A 76 -8.24 0.51 4.72
C LEU A 76 -7.57 1.89 4.81
N GLN A 77 -8.14 2.90 4.14
CA GLN A 77 -7.61 4.27 4.19
C GLN A 77 -7.63 4.88 5.60
N CYS A 78 -8.70 4.64 6.37
CA CYS A 78 -8.77 5.13 7.74
C CYS A 78 -7.78 4.40 8.67
N ILE A 79 -7.62 3.09 8.52
CA ILE A 79 -6.77 2.32 9.45
C ILE A 79 -5.28 2.50 9.18
N TYR A 80 -4.88 2.48 7.91
CA TYR A 80 -3.47 2.42 7.52
C TYR A 80 -2.90 3.84 7.33
N PRO A 81 -3.19 4.59 6.24
CA PRO A 81 -2.70 5.96 6.06
C PRO A 81 -3.03 6.95 7.19
N LYS A 82 -4.27 6.95 7.69
CA LYS A 82 -4.66 7.87 8.78
C LYS A 82 -4.29 7.36 10.17
N GLY A 83 -3.79 6.13 10.29
CA GLY A 83 -3.44 5.51 11.56
C GLY A 83 -4.60 5.38 12.56
N MET A 84 -5.86 5.45 12.11
CA MET A 84 -7.00 5.38 13.01
C MET A 84 -7.18 3.94 13.50
N GLY A 85 -7.18 3.73 14.81
CA GLY A 85 -7.44 2.40 15.37
C GLY A 85 -8.85 1.91 15.02
N ILE A 86 -9.06 0.58 15.07
CA ILE A 86 -10.34 -0.08 14.72
C ILE A 86 -11.55 0.58 15.40
N LYS A 87 -11.41 0.97 16.67
CA LYS A 87 -12.47 1.64 17.44
C LYS A 87 -12.78 3.05 16.93
N ALA A 88 -11.77 3.81 16.51
CA ALA A 88 -11.93 5.14 15.96
C ALA A 88 -12.59 5.08 14.58
N THR A 89 -12.15 4.15 13.73
CA THR A 89 -12.77 3.92 12.42
C THR A 89 -14.22 3.44 12.54
N ALA A 90 -14.53 2.57 13.51
CA ALA A 90 -15.89 2.12 13.79
C ALA A 90 -16.81 3.29 14.17
N ARG A 91 -16.31 4.22 15.01
CA ARG A 91 -17.04 5.45 15.38
C ARG A 91 -17.23 6.39 14.20
N GLU A 92 -16.20 6.62 13.39
CA GLU A 92 -16.27 7.47 12.19
C GLU A 92 -17.26 6.91 11.15
N ARG A 93 -17.31 5.58 11.02
CA ARG A 93 -18.16 4.87 10.06
C ARG A 93 -19.54 4.49 10.62
N CYS A 94 -19.86 4.88 11.85
CA CYS A 94 -21.11 4.54 12.54
C CYS A 94 -21.44 3.03 12.50
N CYS A 95 -20.43 2.17 12.58
CA CYS A 95 -20.59 0.72 12.49
C CYS A 95 -19.93 0.00 13.66
N GLY A 96 -20.30 -1.28 13.87
CA GLY A 96 -19.72 -2.08 14.94
C GLY A 96 -18.26 -2.44 14.68
N GLU A 97 -17.47 -2.64 15.75
CA GLU A 97 -16.09 -3.13 15.63
C GLU A 97 -16.00 -4.48 14.89
N SER A 98 -17.04 -5.31 15.01
CA SER A 98 -17.19 -6.57 14.28
C SER A 98 -17.30 -6.36 12.77
N THR A 99 -18.00 -5.32 12.32
CA THR A 99 -18.14 -4.98 10.90
C THR A 99 -16.81 -4.54 10.30
N ILE A 100 -16.06 -3.68 11.01
CA ILE A 100 -14.72 -3.26 10.56
C ILE A 100 -13.76 -4.46 10.47
N LYS A 101 -13.81 -5.35 11.46
CA LYS A 101 -13.05 -6.60 11.45
C LYS A 101 -13.40 -7.48 10.25
N ALA A 102 -14.69 -7.67 9.97
CA ALA A 102 -15.13 -8.41 8.79
C ALA A 102 -14.69 -7.75 7.48
N HIS A 103 -14.73 -6.42 7.38
CA HIS A 103 -14.22 -5.69 6.22
C HIS A 103 -12.73 -5.95 6.00
N LEU A 104 -11.93 -6.00 7.06
CA LEU A 104 -10.50 -6.31 6.96
C LEU A 104 -10.24 -7.74 6.48
N ASP A 105 -11.01 -8.72 6.97
CA ASP A 105 -10.89 -10.11 6.49
C ASP A 105 -11.24 -10.22 5.00
N ILE A 106 -12.32 -9.57 4.58
CA ILE A 106 -12.75 -9.56 3.18
C ILE A 106 -11.69 -8.84 2.33
N ALA A 107 -11.14 -7.73 2.81
CA ALA A 107 -10.10 -6.99 2.11
C ALA A 107 -8.83 -7.82 1.94
N ASP A 108 -8.37 -8.50 2.99
CA ASP A 108 -7.22 -9.40 2.94
C ASP A 108 -7.43 -10.49 1.88
N GLY A 109 -8.62 -11.10 1.84
CA GLY A 109 -8.96 -12.13 0.86
C GLY A 109 -8.98 -11.62 -0.58
N VAL A 110 -9.57 -10.45 -0.82
CA VAL A 110 -9.62 -9.84 -2.16
C VAL A 110 -8.21 -9.48 -2.64
N LEU A 111 -7.39 -8.87 -1.78
CA LEU A 111 -6.01 -8.53 -2.12
C LEU A 111 -5.19 -9.79 -2.40
N ALA A 112 -5.34 -10.84 -1.58
CA ALA A 112 -4.65 -12.10 -1.82
C ALA A 112 -4.96 -12.72 -3.18
N VAL A 113 -6.23 -12.67 -3.61
CA VAL A 113 -6.64 -13.13 -4.95
C VAL A 113 -6.03 -12.24 -6.02
N TRP A 114 -6.12 -10.92 -5.87
CA TRP A 114 -5.57 -9.96 -6.84
C TRP A 114 -4.06 -10.14 -7.05
N PHE A 115 -3.29 -10.35 -5.97
CA PHE A 115 -1.85 -10.61 -6.06
C PHE A 115 -1.54 -11.92 -6.80
N ARG A 116 -2.33 -12.97 -6.58
CA ARG A 116 -2.18 -14.25 -7.29
C ARG A 116 -2.47 -14.08 -8.78
N GLU A 117 -3.58 -13.44 -9.13
CA GLU A 117 -3.95 -13.19 -10.53
C GLU A 117 -2.89 -12.36 -11.26
N ARG A 118 -2.29 -11.37 -10.59
CA ARG A 118 -1.20 -10.58 -11.16
C ARG A 118 0.06 -11.41 -11.37
N ALA A 119 0.42 -12.26 -10.41
CA ALA A 119 1.55 -13.17 -10.55
C ALA A 119 1.36 -14.11 -11.77
N ASP A 120 0.16 -14.67 -11.91
CA ASP A 120 -0.21 -15.54 -13.04
C ASP A 120 -0.15 -14.81 -14.39
N LYS A 121 -0.66 -13.57 -14.46
CA LYS A 121 -0.55 -12.73 -15.66
C LYS A 121 0.90 -12.45 -16.03
N SER A 122 1.74 -12.12 -15.04
CA SER A 122 3.16 -11.86 -15.27
C SER A 122 3.92 -13.10 -15.75
N ALA A 123 3.59 -14.28 -15.23
CA ALA A 123 4.17 -15.54 -15.66
C ALA A 123 3.78 -15.87 -17.10
N LYS A 124 2.51 -15.71 -17.46
CA LYS A 124 2.03 -15.91 -18.84
C LYS A 124 2.70 -14.97 -19.84
N LEU A 125 2.90 -13.69 -19.47
CA LEU A 125 3.60 -12.72 -20.31
C LEU A 125 5.07 -13.13 -20.51
N ARG A 126 5.77 -13.55 -19.44
CA ARG A 126 7.15 -14.05 -19.55
C ARG A 126 7.26 -15.27 -20.46
N GLU A 127 6.34 -16.22 -20.33
CA GLU A 127 6.28 -17.40 -21.19
C GLU A 127 5.97 -17.02 -22.65
N ALA A 128 5.09 -16.06 -22.90
CA ALA A 128 4.80 -15.56 -24.24
C ALA A 128 6.03 -14.87 -24.87
N ILE A 129 6.74 -14.03 -24.11
CA ILE A 129 7.98 -13.37 -24.56
C ILE A 129 9.05 -14.42 -24.86
N LYS A 130 9.27 -15.39 -23.95
CA LYS A 130 10.23 -16.47 -24.16
C LYS A 130 9.92 -17.28 -25.42
N ARG A 131 8.65 -17.63 -25.63
CA ARG A 131 8.20 -18.31 -26.86
C ARG A 131 8.45 -17.46 -28.11
N SER A 132 8.21 -16.15 -28.07
CA SER A 132 8.48 -15.26 -29.21
C SER A 132 9.95 -15.06 -29.53
N PHE A 133 10.85 -15.29 -28.58
CA PHE A 133 12.30 -15.17 -28.77
C PHE A 133 12.97 -16.49 -29.17
N THR A 134 12.25 -17.62 -29.05
CA THR A 134 12.76 -18.97 -29.38
C THR A 134 12.14 -19.51 -30.69
N ALA A 135 11.27 -18.74 -31.34
CA ALA A 135 10.68 -19.02 -32.66
C ALA A 135 11.39 -18.21 -33.74
#